data_AF-A0A7W0XXC1-F1
#
_entry.id   AF-A0A7W0XXC1-F1
#
_cell.length_a   1.000
_cell.length_b   1.000
_cell.length_c   1.000
_cell.angle_alpha   90.00
_cell.angle_beta   90.00
_cell.angle_gamma   90.00
#
_symmetry.space_group_name_H-M   'P 1'
#
loop_
_entity.id
_entity.type
_entity.pdbx_description
1 polymer ?
#
loop_
_entity_poly.entity_id
_entity_poly.type
_entity_poly.pdbx_seq_one_letter_code
_entity_poly.pdbx_strand_id
1 'polypeptide(L)'
;MRTSPFARAAVAAGTVLALAACGGSPTASPSSGGGGTEDTGPTEAEQLYEEMAAMSGQERRDRLVELAAEENGLNLYTSMNVDILDEVVSGFEDAFDIEPSVYRAGSETVLQRILQEQDAGF
;
A
#
# COMPACT_ATOMS: atom_id res chain seq x y z
N MET A 1 6.84 57.73 31.58
CA MET A 1 6.83 57.19 32.97
C MET A 1 5.38 57.03 33.45
N ARG A 2 4.86 55.79 33.52
CA ARG A 2 3.94 55.25 34.55
C ARG A 2 3.43 53.85 34.14
N THR A 3 4.08 52.84 34.74
CA THR A 3 3.55 51.59 35.34
C THR A 3 2.56 50.67 34.57
N SER A 4 3.04 49.45 34.27
CA SER A 4 2.34 48.16 34.04
C SER A 4 1.44 47.75 35.24
N PRO A 5 0.55 46.70 35.25
CA PRO A 5 0.80 45.32 34.76
C PRO A 5 -0.40 44.45 34.26
N PHE A 6 -0.05 43.35 33.58
CA PHE A 6 -0.62 41.99 33.57
C PHE A 6 -2.13 41.68 33.72
N ALA A 7 -2.52 40.73 32.85
CA ALA A 7 -3.40 39.58 33.09
C ALA A 7 -4.92 39.79 32.98
N ARG A 8 -5.48 39.21 31.91
CA ARG A 8 -6.63 38.29 31.98
C ARG A 8 -6.66 37.39 30.74
N ALA A 9 -6.29 36.14 30.97
CA ALA A 9 -6.59 35.01 30.11
C ALA A 9 -8.10 34.69 30.14
N ALA A 10 -8.66 34.19 29.05
CA ALA A 10 -9.46 32.95 29.01
C ALA A 10 -10.24 32.80 27.68
N VAL A 11 -9.94 31.69 27.01
CA VAL A 11 -10.87 30.73 26.37
C VAL A 11 -11.74 31.23 25.20
N ALA A 12 -11.39 30.75 24.00
CA ALA A 12 -12.37 30.29 23.02
C ALA A 12 -11.77 29.09 22.25
N ALA A 13 -11.84 27.91 22.86
CA ALA A 13 -11.74 26.65 22.16
C ALA A 13 -13.05 26.46 21.37
N GLY A 14 -12.96 26.29 20.05
CA GLY A 14 -14.12 26.17 19.18
C GLY A 14 -13.77 25.51 17.85
N THR A 15 -13.69 24.17 17.88
CA THR A 15 -14.16 23.24 16.84
C THR A 15 -14.15 23.71 15.37
N VAL A 16 -13.17 23.20 14.60
CA VAL A 16 -13.38 22.83 13.19
C VAL A 16 -12.83 21.42 13.02
N LEU A 17 -13.67 20.43 13.32
CA LEU A 17 -13.41 19.03 13.03
C LEU A 17 -13.97 18.68 11.64
N ALA A 18 -13.12 18.00 10.87
CA ALA A 18 -13.44 16.91 9.94
C ALA A 18 -14.30 17.21 8.69
N LEU A 19 -13.61 17.42 7.56
CA LEU A 19 -14.14 17.23 6.21
C LEU A 19 -13.26 16.33 5.30
N ALA A 20 -12.27 15.62 5.86
CA ALA A 20 -11.33 14.80 5.07
C ALA A 20 -11.70 13.30 5.02
N ALA A 21 -12.99 12.94 5.08
CA ALA A 21 -13.40 11.56 5.34
C ALA A 21 -13.96 10.75 4.15
N CYS A 22 -13.89 11.21 2.90
CA CYS A 22 -14.41 10.43 1.76
C CYS A 22 -13.51 10.43 0.51
N GLY A 23 -12.23 10.09 0.63
CA GLY A 23 -11.39 9.95 -0.57
C GLY A 23 -10.05 9.24 -0.42
N GLY A 24 -9.79 8.54 0.69
CA GLY A 24 -8.56 7.76 0.82
C GLY A 24 -8.64 6.49 -0.02
N SER A 25 -7.82 6.39 -1.06
CA SER A 25 -7.61 5.14 -1.80
C SER A 25 -7.12 4.06 -0.84
N PRO A 26 -7.62 2.81 -0.92
CA PRO A 26 -7.22 1.72 -0.02
C PRO A 26 -5.74 1.32 -0.13
N THR A 27 -5.02 1.88 -1.11
CA THR A 27 -3.57 1.71 -1.31
C THR A 27 -2.74 2.89 -0.78
N ALA A 28 -3.37 3.98 -0.33
CA ALA A 28 -2.67 5.04 0.35
C ALA A 28 -2.63 4.71 1.83
N SER A 29 -1.46 4.28 2.33
CA SER A 29 -1.20 4.25 3.77
C SER A 29 -1.61 5.61 4.37
N PRO A 30 -2.36 5.64 5.47
CA PRO A 30 -2.70 6.90 6.10
C PRO A 30 -1.39 7.54 6.57
N SER A 31 -1.05 8.70 6.02
CA SER A 31 -0.22 9.64 6.78
C SER A 31 -1.07 10.05 7.97
N SER A 32 -0.89 9.31 9.06
CA SER A 32 -1.61 9.51 10.31
C SER A 32 -1.20 10.88 10.85
N GLY A 33 -2.01 11.89 10.55
CA GLY A 33 -1.99 13.16 11.25
C GLY A 33 -2.38 12.94 12.70
N GLY A 34 -1.36 12.80 13.57
CA GLY A 34 -1.56 12.53 14.99
C GLY A 34 -0.29 12.58 15.83
N GLY A 35 0.33 13.76 15.93
CA GLY A 35 1.10 14.22 17.11
C GLY A 35 2.23 13.32 17.64
N GLY A 36 3.44 13.53 17.13
CA GLY A 36 4.68 12.99 17.69
C GLY A 36 5.74 12.89 16.60
N THR A 37 6.52 13.95 16.40
CA THR A 37 7.67 13.94 15.49
C THR A 37 8.80 13.14 16.14
N GLU A 38 8.70 11.82 16.07
CA GLU A 38 9.90 11.02 15.87
C GLU A 38 10.03 10.90 14.36
N ASP A 39 11.05 11.55 13.81
CA ASP A 39 11.51 11.35 12.44
C ASP A 39 12.10 9.93 12.37
N THR A 40 11.23 8.93 12.48
CA THR A 40 11.53 7.58 12.02
C THR A 40 11.64 7.75 10.52
N GLY A 41 12.88 7.79 10.01
CA GLY A 41 13.16 8.00 8.59
C GLY A 41 12.36 7.06 7.67
N PRO A 42 12.58 7.15 6.35
CA PRO A 42 11.74 6.46 5.38
C PRO A 42 11.58 4.98 5.73
N THR A 43 10.36 4.49 5.73
CA THR A 43 10.06 3.07 5.85
C THR A 43 10.79 2.28 4.76
N GLU A 44 11.03 1.00 4.98
CA GLU A 44 11.71 0.15 3.98
C GLU A 44 10.99 0.18 2.62
N ALA A 45 9.66 0.21 2.63
CA ALA A 45 8.85 0.37 1.43
C ALA A 45 9.09 1.72 0.73
N GLU A 46 9.16 2.83 1.47
CA GLU A 46 9.44 4.15 0.90
C GLU A 46 10.83 4.21 0.25
N GLN A 47 11.85 3.65 0.90
CA GLN A 47 13.21 3.57 0.34
C GLN A 47 13.24 2.75 -0.96
N LEU A 48 12.56 1.60 -0.97
CA LEU A 48 12.46 0.75 -2.15
C LEU A 48 11.76 1.49 -3.31
N TYR A 49 10.67 2.20 -3.03
CA TYR A 49 9.98 2.98 -4.06
C TYR A 49 10.84 4.10 -4.62
N GLU A 50 11.63 4.79 -3.79
CA GLU A 50 12.58 5.80 -4.23
C GLU A 50 13.69 5.21 -5.12
N GLU A 51 14.27 4.06 -4.74
CA GLU A 51 15.25 3.33 -5.55
C GLU A 51 14.66 2.99 -6.94
N MET A 52 13.45 2.41 -6.97
CA MET A 52 12.81 2.00 -8.22
C MET A 52 12.42 3.20 -9.09
N ALA A 53 12.02 4.31 -8.47
CA ALA A 53 11.67 5.54 -9.18
C ALA A 53 12.88 6.18 -9.87
N ALA A 54 14.09 6.01 -9.33
CA ALA A 54 15.33 6.52 -9.91
C ALA A 54 15.79 5.75 -11.16
N MET A 55 15.42 4.47 -11.28
CA MET A 55 15.70 3.63 -12.46
C MET A 55 14.65 3.83 -13.55
N SER A 56 14.88 3.34 -14.78
CA SER A 56 13.85 3.39 -15.83
C SER A 56 13.89 2.20 -16.80
N GLY A 57 12.78 1.97 -17.50
CA GLY A 57 12.69 0.97 -18.57
C GLY A 57 13.14 -0.43 -18.13
N GLN A 58 14.07 -0.99 -18.89
CA GLN A 58 14.57 -2.36 -18.72
C GLN A 58 15.34 -2.54 -17.41
N GLU A 59 16.15 -1.56 -17.03
CA GLU A 59 16.93 -1.60 -15.78
C GLU A 59 16.02 -1.77 -14.57
N ARG A 60 14.96 -0.94 -14.49
CA ARG A 60 13.97 -1.04 -13.40
C ARG A 60 13.28 -2.40 -13.39
N ARG A 61 12.93 -2.91 -14.57
CA ARG A 61 12.26 -4.20 -14.70
C ARG A 61 13.15 -5.34 -14.19
N ASP A 62 14.40 -5.37 -14.60
CA ASP A 62 15.32 -6.46 -14.22
C ASP A 62 15.61 -6.44 -12.72
N ARG A 63 15.74 -5.23 -12.13
CA ARG A 63 15.88 -5.08 -10.68
C ARG A 63 14.66 -5.56 -9.90
N LEU A 64 13.45 -5.27 -10.39
CA LEU A 64 12.22 -5.76 -9.75
C LEU A 64 12.10 -7.29 -9.82
N VAL A 65 12.52 -7.90 -10.92
CA VAL A 65 12.52 -9.37 -11.08
C VAL A 65 13.54 -10.01 -10.13
N GLU A 66 14.74 -9.43 -10.02
CA GLU A 66 15.76 -9.88 -9.07
C GLU A 66 15.21 -9.88 -7.63
N LEU A 67 14.60 -8.78 -7.21
CA LEU A 67 14.01 -8.67 -5.87
C LEU A 67 12.84 -9.64 -5.67
N ALA A 68 11.99 -9.82 -6.68
CA ALA A 68 10.86 -10.76 -6.60
C ALA A 68 11.30 -12.22 -6.46
N ALA A 69 12.49 -12.59 -6.96
CA ALA A 69 13.04 -13.94 -6.80
C ALA A 69 13.47 -14.25 -5.36
N GLU A 70 13.67 -13.23 -4.51
CA GLU A 70 13.98 -13.38 -3.09
C GLU A 70 12.70 -13.56 -2.24
N GLU A 71 11.53 -13.29 -2.81
CA GLU A 71 10.24 -13.37 -2.14
C GLU A 71 9.63 -14.78 -2.15
N ASN A 72 8.59 -14.98 -1.35
CA ASN A 72 7.89 -16.27 -1.23
C ASN A 72 6.85 -16.50 -2.35
N GLY A 73 7.19 -16.13 -3.59
CA GLY A 73 6.36 -16.30 -4.78
C GLY A 73 5.19 -15.32 -4.91
N LEU A 74 4.38 -15.50 -5.95
CA LEU A 74 3.25 -14.64 -6.30
C LEU A 74 1.92 -15.35 -6.04
N ASN A 75 1.06 -14.82 -5.17
CA ASN A 75 -0.31 -15.31 -5.01
C ASN A 75 -1.25 -14.56 -5.97
N LEU A 76 -1.89 -15.29 -6.90
CA LEU A 76 -2.83 -14.75 -7.88
C LEU A 76 -4.27 -15.14 -7.55
N TYR A 77 -5.06 -14.17 -7.10
CA TYR A 77 -6.51 -14.30 -6.94
C TYR A 77 -7.21 -13.80 -8.20
N THR A 78 -7.99 -14.65 -8.86
CA THR A 78 -8.51 -14.32 -10.18
C THR A 78 -9.87 -14.95 -10.49
N SER A 79 -10.62 -14.27 -11.36
CA SER A 79 -11.87 -14.75 -11.96
C SER A 79 -11.78 -14.90 -13.48
N MET A 80 -10.56 -14.86 -14.05
CA MET A 80 -10.33 -15.08 -15.48
C MET A 80 -10.92 -16.41 -15.93
N ASN A 81 -11.22 -16.60 -17.22
CA ASN A 81 -11.55 -17.92 -17.78
C ASN A 81 -10.31 -18.84 -17.79
N VAL A 82 -10.48 -20.17 -17.84
CA VAL A 82 -9.34 -21.12 -17.68
C VAL A 82 -8.36 -20.99 -18.83
N ASP A 83 -8.90 -20.90 -20.05
CA ASP A 83 -8.15 -20.67 -21.27
C ASP A 83 -7.28 -19.41 -21.22
N ILE A 84 -7.77 -18.33 -20.62
CA ILE A 84 -6.98 -17.09 -20.48
C ILE A 84 -5.96 -17.24 -19.35
N LEU A 85 -6.36 -17.86 -18.23
CA LEU A 85 -5.50 -18.04 -17.08
C LEU A 85 -4.26 -18.88 -17.42
N ASP A 86 -4.45 -19.98 -18.14
CA ASP A 86 -3.36 -20.90 -18.49
C ASP A 86 -2.31 -20.20 -19.37
N GLU A 87 -2.75 -19.39 -20.34
CA GLU A 87 -1.86 -18.59 -21.20
C GLU A 87 -1.10 -17.51 -20.41
N VAL A 88 -1.78 -16.85 -19.46
CA VAL A 88 -1.16 -15.82 -18.61
C VAL A 88 -0.12 -16.42 -17.66
N VAL A 89 -0.46 -17.55 -17.02
CA VAL A 89 0.44 -18.24 -16.08
C VAL A 89 1.65 -18.78 -16.83
N SER A 90 1.45 -19.52 -17.93
CA SER A 90 2.55 -20.03 -18.76
C SER A 90 3.44 -18.91 -19.28
N GLY A 91 2.85 -17.82 -19.79
CA GLY A 91 3.63 -16.68 -20.29
C GLY A 91 4.40 -15.94 -19.20
N PHE A 92 3.90 -15.91 -17.97
CA PHE A 92 4.60 -15.33 -16.83
C PHE A 92 5.75 -16.23 -16.36
N GLU A 93 5.50 -17.54 -16.22
CA GLU A 93 6.51 -18.54 -15.86
C GLU A 93 7.65 -18.55 -16.88
N ASP A 94 7.35 -18.58 -18.18
CA ASP A 94 8.36 -18.54 -19.24
C ASP A 94 9.21 -17.26 -19.21
N ALA A 95 8.62 -16.14 -18.79
CA ALA A 95 9.29 -14.85 -18.77
C ALA A 95 10.17 -14.62 -17.54
N PHE A 96 9.80 -15.20 -16.39
CA PHE A 96 10.39 -14.85 -15.10
C PHE A 96 10.88 -16.03 -14.27
N ASP A 97 10.58 -17.27 -14.67
CA ASP A 97 10.90 -18.50 -13.91
C ASP A 97 10.28 -18.49 -12.50
N ILE A 98 9.11 -17.86 -12.36
CA ILE A 98 8.34 -17.75 -11.11
C ILE A 98 6.97 -18.40 -11.33
N GLU A 99 6.68 -19.46 -10.58
CA GLU A 99 5.38 -20.16 -10.59
C GLU A 99 4.40 -19.47 -9.63
N PRO A 100 3.30 -18.84 -10.11
CA PRO A 100 2.31 -18.21 -9.25
C PRO A 100 1.44 -19.24 -8.53
N SER A 101 1.14 -19.01 -7.25
CA SER A 101 0.10 -19.74 -6.53
C SER A 101 -1.27 -19.18 -6.89
N VAL A 102 -2.07 -19.94 -7.64
CA VAL A 102 -3.33 -19.43 -8.19
C VAL A 102 -4.55 -19.87 -7.36
N TYR A 103 -5.32 -18.91 -6.89
CA TYR A 103 -6.69 -19.10 -6.42
C TYR A 103 -7.69 -18.57 -7.45
N ARG A 104 -8.37 -19.48 -8.13
CA ARG A 104 -9.35 -19.16 -9.17
C ARG A 104 -10.77 -19.42 -8.67
N ALA A 105 -11.62 -18.41 -8.72
CA ALA A 105 -13.05 -18.53 -8.42
C ALA A 105 -13.88 -17.45 -9.14
N GLY A 106 -15.21 -17.49 -9.02
CA GLY A 106 -16.06 -16.37 -9.44
C GLY A 106 -15.74 -15.10 -8.64
N SER A 107 -15.97 -13.92 -9.22
CA SER A 107 -15.57 -12.64 -8.63
C SER A 107 -16.14 -12.41 -7.22
N GLU A 108 -17.39 -12.79 -6.97
CA GLU A 108 -18.01 -12.69 -5.64
C GLU A 108 -17.35 -13.63 -4.63
N THR A 109 -16.93 -14.82 -5.06
CA THR A 109 -16.21 -15.78 -4.22
C THR A 109 -14.81 -15.27 -3.89
N VAL A 110 -14.11 -14.68 -4.87
CA VAL A 110 -12.80 -14.02 -4.64
C VAL A 110 -12.95 -12.87 -3.65
N LEU A 111 -13.95 -12.01 -3.81
CA LEU A 111 -14.22 -10.92 -2.86
C LEU A 111 -14.49 -11.44 -1.46
N GLN A 112 -15.35 -12.45 -1.31
CA GLN A 112 -15.63 -13.06 0.00
C GLN A 112 -14.37 -13.66 0.64
N ARG A 113 -13.50 -14.28 -0.16
CA ARG A 113 -12.23 -14.82 0.31
C ARG A 113 -11.30 -13.71 0.84
N ILE A 114 -11.15 -12.61 0.10
CA ILE A 114 -10.32 -11.46 0.50
C ILE A 114 -10.83 -10.86 1.81
N LEU A 115 -12.14 -10.66 1.95
CA LEU A 115 -12.73 -10.13 3.18
C LEU A 115 -12.49 -11.07 4.37
N GLN A 116 -12.60 -12.38 4.17
CA GLN A 116 -12.33 -13.37 5.21
C GLN A 116 -10.85 -13.41 5.63
N GLU A 117 -9.94 -13.31 4.67
CA GLU A 117 -8.49 -13.26 4.94
C GLU A 117 -8.14 -11.99 5.70
N GLN A 118 -8.66 -10.83 5.27
CA GLN A 118 -8.51 -9.56 5.98
C GLN A 118 -9.04 -9.63 7.42
N ASP A 119 -10.26 -10.15 7.62
CA ASP A 119 -10.86 -10.30 8.95
C ASP A 119 -10.04 -11.25 9.85
N ALA A 120 -9.36 -12.23 9.25
CA ALA A 120 -8.48 -13.18 9.94
C ALA A 120 -7.03 -12.67 10.11
N GLY A 121 -6.69 -11.51 9.54
CA GLY A 121 -5.35 -10.91 9.63
C GLY A 121 -4.30 -11.53 8.70
N PHE A 122 -4.73 -12.02 7.54
CA PHE A 122 -3.87 -12.46 6.43
C PHE A 122 -3.87 -11.47 5.28
#